data_AF-A0A0L0EZI1-F1
#
_entry.id   AF-A0A0L0EZI1-F1
#
_cell.length_a   1.000
_cell.length_b   1.000
_cell.length_c   1.000
_cell.angle_alpha   90.00
_cell.angle_beta   90.00
_cell.angle_gamma   90.00
#
_symmetry.space_group_name_H-M   'P 1'
#
loop_
_entity.id
_entity.type
_entity.pdbx_description
1 polymer ?
#
loop_
_entity_poly.entity_id
_entity_poly.type
_entity_poly.pdbx_seq_one_letter_code
_entity_poly.pdbx_strand_id
1 'polypeptide(L)'
;MLPPPCTFTPQDIVSFTLPSAPTVFWVKLRPYARELLAGLSSLYELHIYTHGSREYALQIASILDASGKMFGNRILSRDDGFDQ
;
A
#
# COMPACT_ATOMS: atom_id res chain seq x y z
N MET A 1 -24.34 6.30 -12.15
CA MET A 1 -23.22 6.20 -13.11
C MET A 1 -22.40 5.00 -12.71
N LEU A 2 -22.21 4.03 -13.61
CA LEU A 2 -21.29 2.92 -13.35
C LEU A 2 -19.85 3.47 -13.36
N PRO A 3 -18.96 3.02 -12.46
CA PRO A 3 -17.56 3.38 -12.56
C PRO A 3 -17.02 2.92 -13.93
N PRO A 4 -16.07 3.65 -14.53
CA PRO A 4 -15.45 3.22 -15.78
C PRO A 4 -14.92 1.78 -15.65
N PRO A 5 -14.89 1.00 -16.75
CA PRO A 5 -14.29 -0.32 -16.72
C PRO A 5 -12.85 -0.23 -16.21
N CYS A 6 -12.39 -1.24 -15.47
CA CYS A 6 -11.01 -1.34 -14.97
C CYS A 6 -10.03 -1.33 -16.16
N THR A 7 -9.64 -0.16 -16.63
CA THR A 7 -8.68 -0.02 -17.71
C THR A 7 -7.28 -0.22 -17.13
N PHE A 8 -6.55 -1.16 -17.71
CA PHE A 8 -5.14 -1.37 -17.40
C PHE A 8 -4.37 -0.13 -17.84
N THR A 9 -3.89 0.68 -16.91
CA THR A 9 -2.96 1.77 -17.24
C THR A 9 -1.53 1.37 -16.82
N PRO A 10 -0.52 1.52 -17.69
CA PRO A 10 0.88 1.24 -17.34
C PRO A 10 1.39 2.13 -16.19
N GLN A 11 0.73 3.25 -15.93
CA GLN A 11 1.06 4.22 -14.88
C GLN A 11 0.79 3.68 -13.46
N ASP A 12 0.00 2.61 -13.34
CA ASP A 12 -0.34 1.97 -12.06
C ASP A 12 0.69 0.92 -11.62
N ILE A 13 1.73 0.67 -12.44
CA ILE A 13 2.78 -0.29 -12.14
C ILE A 13 3.99 0.45 -11.57
N VAL A 14 4.38 0.07 -10.35
CA VAL A 14 5.53 0.59 -9.63
C VAL A 14 6.50 -0.56 -9.38
N SER A 15 7.78 -0.33 -9.55
CA SER A 15 8.81 -1.30 -9.16
C SER A 15 9.80 -0.71 -8.16
N PHE A 16 10.25 -1.54 -7.23
CA PHE A 16 11.26 -1.17 -6.25
C PHE A 16 12.06 -2.39 -5.80
N THR A 17 13.22 -2.13 -5.20
CA THR A 17 14.10 -3.16 -4.62
C THR A 17 14.19 -2.93 -3.12
N LEU A 18 14.18 -4.01 -2.33
CA LEU A 18 14.34 -3.90 -0.89
C LEU A 18 15.83 -3.97 -0.51
N PRO A 19 16.28 -3.26 0.54
CA PRO A 19 17.66 -3.34 1.00
C PRO A 19 18.06 -4.76 1.43
N SER A 20 17.11 -5.51 2.00
CA SER A 20 17.34 -6.86 2.52
C SER A 20 17.39 -7.96 1.46
N ALA A 21 16.99 -7.69 0.21
CA ALA A 21 16.95 -8.71 -0.83
C ALA A 21 17.23 -8.12 -2.23
N PRO A 22 18.05 -8.77 -3.07
CA PRO A 22 18.35 -8.30 -4.43
C PRO A 22 17.20 -8.48 -5.44
N THR A 23 16.00 -8.82 -4.98
CA THR A 23 14.82 -9.08 -5.82
C THR A 23 14.07 -7.79 -6.13
N VAL A 24 13.71 -7.59 -7.40
CA VAL A 24 12.84 -6.48 -7.83
C VAL A 24 11.38 -6.86 -7.61
N PHE A 25 10.67 -6.05 -6.83
CA PHE A 25 9.24 -6.17 -6.63
C PHE A 25 8.51 -5.34 -7.67
N TRP A 26 7.52 -5.94 -8.32
CA TRP A 26 6.60 -5.27 -9.23
C TRP A 26 5.23 -5.21 -8.58
N VAL A 27 4.71 -4.00 -8.42
CA VAL A 27 3.46 -3.72 -7.72
C VAL A 27 2.52 -3.05 -8.69
N LYS A 28 1.30 -3.58 -8.76
CA LYS A 28 0.22 -2.97 -9.51
C LYS A 28 -0.82 -2.43 -8.54
N LEU A 29 -1.08 -1.14 -8.58
CA LEU A 29 -2.15 -0.54 -7.81
C LEU A 29 -3.50 -0.96 -8.36
N ARG A 30 -4.44 -1.25 -7.45
CA ARG A 30 -5.82 -1.53 -7.82
C ARG A 30 -6.44 -0.23 -8.37
N PRO A 31 -7.20 -0.28 -9.48
CA PRO A 31 -7.92 0.89 -9.96
C PRO A 31 -8.77 1.52 -8.85
N TYR A 32 -8.72 2.85 -8.75
CA TYR A 32 -9.41 3.65 -7.74
C TYR A 32 -8.96 3.43 -6.29
N ALA A 33 -7.83 2.75 -6.05
CA ALA A 33 -7.36 2.50 -4.69
C ALA A 33 -7.09 3.80 -3.92
N ARG A 34 -6.46 4.80 -4.56
CA ARG A 34 -6.12 6.07 -3.91
C ARG A 34 -7.37 6.88 -3.56
N GLU A 35 -8.32 6.94 -4.47
CA GLU A 35 -9.61 7.62 -4.30
C GLU A 35 -10.44 6.95 -3.20
N LEU A 36 -10.47 5.62 -3.18
CA LEU A 36 -11.13 4.85 -2.13
C LEU A 36 -10.51 5.17 -0.76
N LEU A 37 -9.18 5.09 -0.65
CA LEU A 37 -8.47 5.37 0.59
C LEU A 37 -8.65 6.82 1.04
N ALA A 38 -8.67 7.78 0.11
CA ALA A 38 -8.93 9.19 0.41
C ALA A 38 -10.37 9.43 0.90
N GLY A 39 -11.36 8.73 0.36
CA GLY A 39 -12.73 8.78 0.87
C GLY A 39 -12.81 8.16 2.28
N LEU A 40 -12.19 6.99 2.46
CA LEU A 40 -12.22 6.26 3.73
C LEU A 40 -11.43 6.96 4.84
N SER A 41 -10.34 7.65 4.54
CA SER A 41 -9.54 8.35 5.56
C SER A 41 -10.30 9.49 6.26
N SER A 42 -11.37 10.00 5.64
CA SER A 42 -12.26 10.98 6.26
C SER A 42 -13.28 10.36 7.24
N LEU A 43 -13.51 9.06 7.16
CA LEU A 43 -14.53 8.33 7.91
C LEU A 43 -13.95 7.32 8.91
N TYR A 44 -12.76 6.80 8.64
CA TYR A 44 -12.13 5.71 9.38
C TYR A 44 -10.64 5.98 9.58
N GLU A 45 -10.12 5.45 10.68
CA GLU A 45 -8.68 5.35 10.88
C GLU A 45 -8.13 4.17 10.07
N LEU A 46 -7.19 4.45 9.16
CA LEU A 46 -6.64 3.45 8.25
C LEU A 46 -5.41 2.75 8.86
N HIS A 47 -5.43 1.42 8.80
CA HIS A 47 -4.33 0.54 9.23
C HIS A 47 -3.93 -0.39 8.08
N ILE A 48 -2.62 -0.59 7.90
CA ILE A 48 -2.09 -1.60 6.98
C ILE A 48 -1.82 -2.86 7.78
N TYR A 49 -2.40 -3.98 7.34
CA TYR A 49 -2.15 -5.31 7.89
C TYR A 49 -1.68 -6.22 6.76
N THR A 50 -0.49 -6.79 6.87
CA THR A 50 0.08 -7.63 5.82
C THR A 50 0.98 -8.74 6.35
N HIS A 51 0.99 -9.87 5.65
CA HIS A 51 1.96 -10.95 5.86
C HIS A 51 3.31 -10.69 5.19
N GLY A 52 3.49 -9.55 4.51
CA GLY A 52 4.79 -9.12 4.00
C GLY A 52 5.74 -8.67 5.11
N SER A 53 7.02 -8.52 4.77
CA SER A 53 8.02 -7.91 5.66
C SER A 53 7.73 -6.44 5.95
N ARG A 54 8.21 -5.91 7.07
CA ARG A 54 8.06 -4.50 7.46
C ARG A 54 8.59 -3.54 6.41
N GLU A 55 9.75 -3.82 5.83
CA GLU A 55 10.35 -2.99 4.78
C GLU A 55 9.44 -2.88 3.54
N TYR A 56 8.89 -4.01 3.11
CA TYR A 56 7.90 -4.05 2.03
C TYR A 56 6.66 -3.23 2.38
N ALA A 57 6.11 -3.40 3.59
CA ALA A 57 4.93 -2.67 4.02
C ALA A 57 5.16 -1.15 4.04
N LEU A 58 6.33 -0.69 4.47
CA LEU A 58 6.72 0.71 4.48
C LEU A 58 6.88 1.27 3.05
N GLN A 59 7.48 0.51 2.12
CA GLN A 59 7.57 0.91 0.72
C GLN A 59 6.18 1.06 0.09
N ILE A 60 5.28 0.09 0.32
CA ILE A 60 3.89 0.18 -0.16
C ILE A 60 3.15 1.37 0.46
N ALA A 61 3.33 1.62 1.76
CA ALA A 61 2.73 2.77 2.43
C ALA A 61 3.20 4.08 1.80
N SER A 62 4.49 4.21 1.47
CA SER A 62 5.04 5.38 0.78
C SER A 62 4.50 5.54 -0.64
N ILE A 63 4.21 4.45 -1.36
CA ILE A 63 3.64 4.47 -2.72
C ILE A 63 2.16 4.89 -2.70
N LEU A 64 1.43 4.46 -1.66
CA LEU A 64 0.02 4.78 -1.46
C LEU A 64 -0.17 6.21 -0.93
N ASP A 65 0.65 6.60 0.04
CA ASP A 65 0.59 7.89 0.72
C ASP A 65 1.99 8.42 1.06
N ALA A 66 2.55 9.19 0.12
CA ALA A 66 3.84 9.86 0.32
C ALA A 66 3.81 10.93 1.44
N SER A 67 2.62 11.38 1.87
CA SER A 67 2.48 12.38 2.94
C SER A 67 2.49 11.78 4.34
N GLY A 68 2.29 10.47 4.46
CA GLY A 68 2.21 9.74 5.73
C GLY A 68 1.01 10.10 6.61
N LYS A 69 0.02 10.85 6.10
CA LYS A 69 -1.15 11.30 6.85
C LYS A 69 -2.23 10.21 7.01
N MET A 70 -2.34 9.31 6.03
CA MET A 70 -3.39 8.29 5.99
C MET A 70 -3.11 7.15 6.97
N PHE A 71 -1.88 6.61 6.96
CA PHE A 71 -1.52 5.43 7.73
C PHE A 71 -0.66 5.75 8.95
N GLY A 72 0.15 6.82 8.91
CA GLY A 72 1.08 7.16 9.98
C GLY A 72 1.96 5.98 10.37
N ASN A 73 1.97 5.65 11.67
CA ASN A 73 2.72 4.50 12.21
C ASN A 73 1.89 3.20 12.31
N ARG A 74 0.68 3.16 11.74
CA ARG A 74 -0.28 2.05 11.87
C ARG A 74 -0.08 0.97 10.81
N ILE A 75 1.12 0.39 10.81
CA ILE A 75 1.51 -0.64 9.86
C ILE A 75 1.91 -1.89 10.65
N LEU A 76 1.12 -2.95 10.49
CA LEU A 76 1.34 -4.28 11.03
C LEU A 76 1.82 -5.19 9.90
N SER A 77 3.06 -5.63 10.03
CA SER A 77 3.71 -6.55 9.11
C SER A 77 3.93 -7.90 9.78
N ARG A 78 4.41 -8.89 9.01
CA ARG A 78 4.79 -10.20 9.56
C ARG A 78 5.85 -10.09 10.64
N ASP A 79 6.78 -9.14 10.49
CA ASP A 79 7.90 -8.98 11.43
C ASP A 79 7.46 -8.34 12.75
N ASP A 80 6.25 -7.77 12.82
CA ASP A 80 5.69 -7.20 14.04
C ASP A 80 5.07 -8.26 14.97
N GLY A 81 4.98 -9.52 14.50
CA GLY A 81 4.59 -10.70 15.30
C GLY A 81 3.12 -10.73 15.71
N PHE A 82 2.42 -11.81 15.33
CA PHE A 82 1.14 -12.19 15.97
C PHE A 82 1.32 -13.15 17.15
N ASP A 83 2.56 -13.60 17.38
CA ASP A 83 2.89 -14.49 18.49
C ASP A 83 3.22 -13.69 19.76
N GLN A 84 2.15 -13.31 20.44
CA GLN A 84 2.08 -13.42 21.90
C GLN A 84 1.10 -14.53 22.26
#